data_AF-A0A7X8Y0Z2-F1
#
_entry.id   AF-A0A7X8Y0Z2-F1
#
_cell.length_a   1.000
_cell.length_b   1.000
_cell.length_c   1.000
_cell.angle_alpha   90.00
_cell.angle_beta   90.00
_cell.angle_gamma   90.00
#
_symmetry.space_group_name_H-M   'P 1'
#
loop_
_entity.id
_entity.type
_entity.pdbx_description
1 polymer ?
#
loop_
_entity_poly.entity_id
_entity_poly.type
_entity_poly.pdbx_seq_one_letter_code
_entity_poly.pdbx_strand_id
1 'polypeptide(L)'
;MTLEPLLDAPIATQIHVAAVVPAALLGAYLLLMPKGTPLHRLLGKIWLILMVVTALSSFFIHQINLFYGFSPIHLLSVFVLFGCWGAIANARKHDIAAHKRIVRSLYFGGIVGAGVFTLLPGRIMNKVVFHGDEIAPILVVAGIASWLLWLMSKEIWRRRRLG
;
A
#
# COMPACT_ATOMS: atom_id res chain seq x y z
N MET A 1 -11.58 11.10 -15.15
CA MET A 1 -11.28 11.20 -13.72
C MET A 1 -11.81 12.54 -13.23
N THR A 2 -12.54 12.57 -12.12
CA THR A 2 -13.00 13.81 -11.47
C THR A 2 -12.46 13.85 -10.04
N LEU A 3 -11.88 14.98 -9.61
CA LEU A 3 -11.32 15.13 -8.26
C LEU A 3 -12.33 15.59 -7.22
N GLU A 4 -13.50 16.05 -7.66
CA GLU A 4 -14.58 16.58 -6.81
C GLU A 4 -14.93 15.65 -5.62
N PRO A 5 -15.12 14.32 -5.79
CA PRO A 5 -15.42 13.44 -4.66
C PRO A 5 -14.32 13.38 -3.59
N LEU A 6 -13.07 13.66 -3.96
CA LEU A 6 -11.94 13.70 -3.03
C LEU A 6 -11.83 15.06 -2.34
N LEU A 7 -12.10 16.15 -3.06
CA LEU A 7 -12.02 17.51 -2.51
C LEU A 7 -13.15 17.77 -1.50
N ASP A 8 -14.30 17.12 -1.66
CA ASP A 8 -15.41 17.17 -0.70
C ASP A 8 -15.26 16.19 0.47
N ALA A 9 -14.27 15.30 0.41
CA ALA A 9 -14.04 14.32 1.47
C ALA A 9 -13.47 15.00 2.74
N PRO A 10 -13.67 14.40 3.93
CA PRO A 10 -13.07 14.90 5.17
C PRO A 10 -11.55 15.07 5.03
N ILE A 11 -10.98 16.09 5.70
CA ILE A 11 -9.56 16.44 5.58
C ILE A 11 -8.61 15.26 5.85
N ALA A 12 -8.97 14.35 6.75
CA ALA A 12 -8.21 13.12 7.00
C ALA A 12 -8.08 12.22 5.76
N THR A 13 -9.15 12.13 4.94
CA THR A 13 -9.13 11.37 3.69
C THR A 13 -8.23 12.05 2.66
N GLN A 14 -8.28 13.38 2.57
CA GLN A 14 -7.41 14.13 1.66
C GLN A 14 -5.92 13.96 2.02
N ILE A 15 -5.59 14.08 3.32
CA ILE A 15 -4.23 13.85 3.83
C ILE A 15 -3.78 12.41 3.53
N HIS A 16 -4.65 11.42 3.79
CA HIS A 16 -4.36 10.02 3.52
C HIS A 16 -4.01 9.79 2.05
N VAL A 17 -4.84 10.30 1.14
CA VAL A 17 -4.63 10.14 -0.31
C VAL A 17 -3.38 10.89 -0.77
N ALA A 18 -3.17 12.11 -0.29
CA ALA A 18 -1.99 12.92 -0.59
C ALA A 18 -0.68 12.27 -0.11
N ALA A 19 -0.72 11.45 0.93
CA ALA A 19 0.44 10.70 1.43
C ALA A 19 0.63 9.36 0.69
N VAL A 20 -0.44 8.58 0.51
CA VAL A 20 -0.35 7.21 -0.01
C VAL A 20 -0.04 7.18 -1.51
N VAL A 21 -0.51 8.15 -2.29
CA VAL A 21 -0.26 8.19 -3.74
C VAL A 21 1.24 8.37 -4.05
N PRO A 22 1.94 9.39 -3.47
CA PRO A 22 3.40 9.46 -3.58
C PRO A 22 4.10 8.24 -2.98
N ALA A 23 3.60 7.67 -1.87
CA ALA A 23 4.18 6.47 -1.27
C ALA A 23 4.12 5.26 -2.22
N ALA A 24 3.04 5.11 -2.99
CA ALA A 24 2.87 4.03 -3.96
C ALA A 24 3.89 4.14 -5.11
N LEU A 25 4.07 5.35 -5.66
CA LEU A 25 5.04 5.61 -6.73
C LEU A 25 6.48 5.46 -6.23
N LEU A 26 6.80 6.07 -5.09
CA LEU A 26 8.14 6.01 -4.50
C LEU A 26 8.49 4.58 -4.07
N GLY A 27 7.53 3.84 -3.52
CA GLY A 27 7.72 2.44 -3.14
C GLY A 27 8.01 1.55 -4.36
N ALA A 28 7.29 1.74 -5.47
CA ALA A 28 7.57 1.01 -6.72
C ALA A 28 9.02 1.28 -7.18
N TYR A 29 9.40 2.55 -7.19
CA TYR A 29 10.74 2.99 -7.56
C TYR A 29 11.82 2.39 -6.64
N LEU A 30 11.61 2.43 -5.32
CA LEU A 30 12.51 1.85 -4.31
C LEU A 30 12.70 0.33 -4.47
N LEU A 31 11.65 -0.39 -4.87
CA LEU A 31 11.72 -1.84 -5.10
C LEU A 31 12.57 -2.17 -6.33
N LEU A 32 12.56 -1.32 -7.35
CA LEU A 32 13.30 -1.53 -8.60
C LEU A 32 14.76 -1.05 -8.51
N MET A 33 15.01 0.09 -7.86
CA MET A 33 16.34 0.71 -7.82
C MET A 33 17.41 -0.14 -7.10
N PRO A 34 18.71 0.13 -7.30
CA PRO A 34 19.79 -0.48 -6.51
C PRO A 34 19.62 -0.23 -5.00
N LYS A 35 19.79 -1.29 -4.21
CA LYS A 35 19.51 -1.29 -2.78
C LYS A 35 20.77 -0.93 -1.99
N GLY A 36 20.61 -0.26 -0.86
CA GLY A 36 21.71 0.05 0.07
C GLY A 36 22.54 1.30 -0.25
N THR A 37 22.29 1.96 -1.38
CA THR A 37 22.92 3.24 -1.75
C THR A 37 22.48 4.40 -0.82
N PRO A 38 23.24 5.51 -0.72
CA PRO A 38 22.81 6.68 0.04
C PRO A 38 21.43 7.20 -0.39
N LEU A 39 21.18 7.23 -1.70
CA LEU A 39 19.90 7.62 -2.27
C LEU A 39 18.77 6.67 -1.85
N HIS A 40 18.99 5.34 -1.91
CA HIS A 40 18.01 4.36 -1.44
C HIS A 40 17.66 4.57 0.04
N ARG A 41 18.65 4.87 0.89
CA ARG A 41 18.42 5.12 2.32
C ARG A 41 17.62 6.40 2.56
N LEU A 42 17.91 7.48 1.81
CA LEU A 42 17.17 8.74 1.91
C LEU A 42 15.71 8.56 1.47
N LEU A 43 15.50 8.03 0.27
CA LEU A 43 14.17 7.79 -0.28
C LEU A 43 13.38 6.79 0.56
N GLY A 44 14.04 5.76 1.12
CA GLY A 44 13.43 4.81 2.04
C GLY A 44 12.91 5.47 3.33
N LYS A 45 13.62 6.45 3.88
CA LYS A 45 13.14 7.22 5.04
C LYS A 45 11.91 8.05 4.68
N ILE A 46 11.94 8.76 3.55
CA ILE A 46 10.81 9.55 3.06
C ILE A 46 9.59 8.65 2.86
N TRP A 47 9.78 7.50 2.21
CA TRP A 47 8.73 6.50 2.01
C TRP A 47 8.13 6.01 3.34
N LEU A 48 8.96 5.69 4.33
CA LEU A 48 8.45 5.28 5.66
C LEU A 48 7.67 6.39 6.37
N ILE A 49 8.08 7.66 6.24
CA ILE A 49 7.32 8.80 6.78
C ILE A 49 5.96 8.88 6.11
N LEU A 50 5.90 8.78 4.78
CA LEU A 50 4.63 8.78 4.04
C LEU A 50 3.72 7.62 4.48
N MET A 51 4.28 6.42 4.68
CA MET A 51 3.54 5.26 5.17
C MET A 51 2.96 5.49 6.58
N VAL A 52 3.72 6.14 7.47
CA VAL A 52 3.24 6.49 8.82
C VAL A 52 2.13 7.53 8.75
N VAL A 53 2.28 8.60 7.97
CA VAL A 53 1.24 9.63 7.78
C VAL A 53 -0.04 8.99 7.19
N THR A 54 0.13 8.12 6.20
CA THR A 54 -0.96 7.34 5.60
C THR A 54 -1.70 6.52 6.67
N ALA A 55 -0.97 5.74 7.48
CA ALA A 55 -1.56 4.88 8.49
C ALA A 55 -2.20 5.65 9.66
N LEU A 56 -1.63 6.79 10.06
CA LEU A 56 -2.21 7.60 11.14
C LEU A 56 -3.50 8.30 10.68
N SER A 57 -3.49 8.87 9.48
CA SER A 57 -4.69 9.53 8.92
C SER A 57 -5.86 8.57 8.70
N SER A 58 -5.60 7.28 8.39
CA SER A 58 -6.67 6.29 8.20
C SER A 58 -7.42 5.92 9.47
N PHE A 59 -6.87 6.13 10.68
CA PHE A 59 -7.63 5.97 11.93
C PHE A 59 -8.80 6.96 12.06
N PHE A 60 -8.79 8.05 11.28
CA PHE A 60 -9.88 9.03 11.28
C PHE A 60 -10.90 8.77 10.16
N ILE A 61 -10.71 7.73 9.34
CA ILE A 61 -11.58 7.38 8.20
C ILE A 61 -12.55 6.27 8.60
N HIS A 62 -13.80 6.65 8.92
CA HIS A 62 -14.83 5.75 9.46
C HIS A 62 -15.94 5.44 8.44
N GLN A 63 -15.60 4.93 7.26
CA GLN A 63 -16.62 4.61 6.24
C GLN A 63 -17.35 3.29 6.43
N ILE A 64 -16.74 2.33 7.14
CA ILE A 64 -17.35 1.02 7.38
C ILE A 64 -17.42 0.82 8.88
N ASN A 65 -18.61 0.92 9.44
CA ASN A 65 -18.84 0.70 10.85
C ASN A 65 -19.19 -0.78 11.07
N LEU A 66 -18.19 -1.67 10.96
CA LEU A 66 -18.42 -3.13 11.06
C LEU A 66 -18.47 -3.59 12.53
N PHE A 67 -17.63 -3.04 13.40
CA PHE A 67 -17.59 -3.37 14.83
C PHE A 67 -17.15 -2.15 15.66
N TYR A 68 -18.09 -1.52 16.40
CA TYR A 68 -17.82 -0.35 17.26
C TYR A 68 -17.00 0.79 16.59
N GLY A 69 -17.21 1.04 15.30
CA GLY A 69 -16.48 2.06 14.53
C GLY A 69 -15.22 1.56 13.83
N PHE A 70 -14.71 0.38 14.19
CA PHE A 70 -13.53 -0.20 13.57
C PHE A 70 -13.86 -0.92 12.26
N SER A 71 -12.98 -0.71 11.27
CA SER A 71 -13.03 -1.29 9.93
C SER A 71 -11.75 -2.07 9.63
N PRO A 72 -11.73 -2.96 8.60
CA PRO A 72 -10.51 -3.64 8.18
C PRO A 72 -9.32 -2.71 7.89
N ILE A 73 -9.59 -1.45 7.52
CA ILE A 73 -8.55 -0.41 7.33
C ILE A 73 -7.77 -0.14 8.61
N HIS A 74 -8.39 -0.23 9.79
CA HIS A 74 -7.71 0.04 11.07
C HIS A 74 -6.69 -1.04 11.39
N LEU A 75 -7.05 -2.32 11.18
CA LEU A 75 -6.10 -3.43 11.31
C LEU A 75 -4.94 -3.28 10.34
N LEU A 76 -5.23 -2.86 9.10
CA LEU A 76 -4.19 -2.58 8.11
C LEU A 76 -3.28 -1.43 8.54
N SER A 77 -3.84 -0.39 9.16
CA SER A 77 -3.10 0.77 9.67
C SER A 77 -2.14 0.35 10.79
N VAL A 78 -2.60 -0.48 11.73
CA VAL A 78 -1.78 -1.07 12.79
C VAL A 78 -0.64 -1.91 12.19
N PHE A 79 -0.96 -2.79 11.23
CA PHE A 79 0.03 -3.57 10.50
C PHE A 79 1.11 -2.69 9.85
N VAL A 80 0.70 -1.60 9.19
CA VAL A 80 1.63 -0.66 8.55
C VAL A 80 2.55 0.00 9.58
N LEU A 81 2.02 0.47 10.70
CA LEU A 81 2.82 1.11 11.75
C LEU A 81 3.85 0.15 12.36
N PHE A 82 3.44 -1.06 12.72
CA PHE A 82 4.37 -2.09 13.23
C PHE A 82 5.40 -2.51 12.18
N GLY A 83 4.99 -2.63 10.91
CA GLY A 83 5.91 -2.91 9.81
C GLY A 83 6.92 -1.78 9.59
N CYS A 84 6.52 -0.51 9.66
CA CYS A 84 7.44 0.63 9.55
C CYS A 84 8.50 0.60 10.67
N TRP A 85 8.07 0.38 11.91
CA TRP A 85 8.99 0.18 13.03
C TRP A 85 9.94 -0.99 12.79
N GLY A 86 9.40 -2.15 12.40
CA GLY A 86 10.17 -3.35 12.11
C GLY A 86 11.18 -3.16 10.98
N ALA A 87 10.82 -2.41 9.92
CA ALA A 87 11.71 -2.10 8.81
C ALA A 87 12.93 -1.30 9.27
N ILE A 88 12.72 -0.30 10.13
CA ILE A 88 13.80 0.53 10.70
C ILE A 88 14.66 -0.30 11.65
N ALA A 89 14.02 -1.04 12.57
CA ALA A 89 14.72 -1.83 13.58
C ALA A 89 15.64 -2.88 12.95
N ASN A 90 15.16 -3.62 11.94
CA ASN A 90 15.95 -4.64 11.26
C ASN A 90 17.05 -4.03 10.38
N ALA A 91 16.81 -2.88 9.74
CA ALA A 91 17.87 -2.17 9.02
C ALA A 91 19.01 -1.74 9.95
N ARG A 92 18.70 -1.24 11.16
CA ARG A 92 19.70 -0.84 12.16
C ARG A 92 20.47 -2.03 12.73
N LYS A 93 19.80 -3.19 12.88
CA LYS A 93 20.44 -4.46 13.27
C LYS A 93 21.24 -5.12 12.14
N HIS A 94 21.28 -4.51 10.96
CA HIS A 94 21.88 -5.09 9.74
C HIS A 94 21.24 -6.42 9.30
N ASP A 95 20.03 -6.74 9.80
CA ASP A 95 19.22 -7.85 9.29
C ASP A 95 18.48 -7.40 8.02
N ILE A 96 19.21 -7.40 6.91
CA ILE A 96 18.71 -6.95 5.62
C ILE A 96 17.67 -7.92 5.04
N ALA A 97 17.72 -9.20 5.42
CA ALA A 97 16.76 -10.19 4.96
C ALA A 97 15.36 -9.90 5.56
N ALA A 98 15.30 -9.65 6.88
CA ALA A 98 14.08 -9.25 7.56
C ALA A 98 13.56 -7.90 7.06
N HIS A 99 14.45 -6.89 6.94
CA HIS A 99 14.09 -5.57 6.38
C HIS A 99 13.41 -5.70 5.00
N LYS A 100 14.01 -6.44 4.07
CA LYS A 100 13.46 -6.65 2.72
C LYS A 100 12.11 -7.37 2.74
N ARG A 101 11.90 -8.32 3.67
CA ARG A 101 10.63 -9.04 3.80
C ARG A 101 9.53 -8.10 4.29
N ILE A 102 9.83 -7.29 5.29
CA ILE A 102 8.89 -6.32 5.86
C ILE A 102 8.53 -5.24 4.83
N VAL A 103 9.51 -4.63 4.16
CA VAL A 103 9.25 -3.60 3.13
C VAL A 103 8.39 -4.15 1.99
N ARG A 104 8.64 -5.38 1.52
CA ARG A 104 7.77 -6.03 0.53
C ARG A 104 6.36 -6.27 1.05
N SER A 105 6.23 -6.71 2.31
CA SER A 105 4.93 -6.94 2.93
C SER A 105 4.13 -5.65 3.10
N LEU A 106 4.79 -4.54 3.46
CA LEU A 106 4.19 -3.21 3.53
C LEU A 106 3.74 -2.71 2.15
N TYR A 107 4.54 -2.94 1.10
CA TYR A 107 4.20 -2.49 -0.23
C TYR A 107 3.03 -3.30 -0.82
N PHE A 108 3.13 -4.63 -0.85
CA PHE A 108 2.10 -5.48 -1.46
C PHE A 108 0.87 -5.66 -0.56
N GLY A 109 1.06 -5.86 0.74
CA GLY A 109 -0.04 -6.02 1.68
C GLY A 109 -0.67 -4.68 2.08
N GLY A 110 0.16 -3.66 2.34
CA GLY A 110 -0.30 -2.33 2.73
C GLY A 110 -0.82 -1.53 1.54
N ILE A 111 0.06 -1.14 0.62
CA ILE A 111 -0.31 -0.23 -0.49
C ILE A 111 -1.19 -0.93 -1.52
N VAL A 112 -0.75 -2.06 -2.10
CA VAL A 112 -1.54 -2.73 -3.15
C VAL A 112 -2.85 -3.27 -2.58
N GLY A 113 -2.82 -3.89 -1.40
CA GLY A 113 -4.01 -4.33 -0.68
C GLY A 113 -5.00 -3.19 -0.39
N ALA A 114 -4.54 -2.05 0.14
CA ALA A 114 -5.40 -0.88 0.36
C ALA A 114 -5.93 -0.28 -0.95
N GLY A 115 -5.11 -0.26 -2.01
CA GLY A 115 -5.53 0.21 -3.33
C GLY A 115 -6.70 -0.60 -3.88
N VAL A 116 -6.61 -1.93 -3.82
CA VAL A 116 -7.70 -2.83 -4.19
C VAL A 116 -8.96 -2.51 -3.38
N PHE A 117 -8.83 -2.36 -2.05
CA PHE A 117 -9.96 -2.08 -1.17
C PHE A 117 -10.64 -0.73 -1.45
N THR A 118 -9.86 0.31 -1.73
CA THR A 118 -10.37 1.67 -1.96
C THR A 118 -10.97 1.86 -3.36
N LEU A 119 -10.65 0.98 -4.31
CA LEU A 119 -11.22 0.99 -5.66
C LEU A 119 -12.50 0.13 -5.80
N LEU A 120 -12.89 -0.62 -4.76
CA LEU A 120 -14.15 -1.35 -4.75
C LEU A 120 -15.36 -0.41 -5.01
N PRO A 121 -16.42 -0.92 -5.67
CA PRO A 121 -17.63 -0.13 -5.93
C PRO A 121 -18.18 0.53 -4.66
N GLY A 122 -18.66 1.77 -4.80
CA GLY A 122 -19.20 2.57 -3.69
C GLY A 122 -18.16 3.33 -2.86
N ARG A 123 -16.86 3.18 -3.11
CA ARG A 123 -15.79 3.95 -2.44
C ARG A 123 -15.50 5.28 -3.14
N ILE A 124 -14.93 6.24 -2.41
CA ILE A 124 -14.59 7.57 -2.97
C ILE A 124 -13.60 7.45 -4.14
N MET A 125 -12.53 6.66 -3.99
CA MET A 125 -11.53 6.52 -5.05
C MET A 125 -12.05 5.80 -6.28
N ASN A 126 -13.04 4.90 -6.13
CA ASN A 126 -13.78 4.34 -7.26
C ASN A 126 -14.51 5.43 -8.07
N LYS A 127 -15.18 6.37 -7.39
CA LYS A 127 -15.83 7.52 -8.05
C LYS A 127 -14.83 8.42 -8.77
N VAL A 128 -13.68 8.68 -8.14
CA VAL A 128 -12.61 9.52 -8.73
C VAL A 128 -12.01 8.90 -10.00
N VAL A 129 -11.68 7.60 -9.95
CA VAL A 129 -10.93 6.90 -11.00
C VAL A 129 -11.85 6.36 -12.10
N PHE A 130 -12.97 5.75 -11.73
CA PHE A 130 -13.86 5.03 -12.63
C PHE A 130 -15.22 5.71 -12.82
N HIS A 131 -15.42 6.93 -12.32
CA HIS A 131 -16.72 7.65 -12.36
C HIS A 131 -17.89 6.87 -11.74
N GLY A 132 -17.59 5.98 -10.79
CA GLY A 132 -18.61 5.16 -10.11
C GLY A 132 -18.93 3.84 -10.81
N ASP A 133 -18.22 3.48 -11.88
CA ASP A 133 -18.41 2.20 -12.57
C ASP A 133 -18.14 1.01 -11.64
N GLU A 134 -19.04 0.02 -11.68
CA GLU A 134 -19.00 -1.16 -10.82
C GLU A 134 -18.15 -2.30 -11.41
N ILE A 135 -17.96 -2.35 -12.72
CA ILE A 135 -17.31 -3.45 -13.44
C ILE A 135 -15.83 -3.16 -13.69
N ALA A 136 -15.49 -1.95 -14.14
CA ALA A 136 -14.11 -1.55 -14.44
C ALA A 136 -13.11 -1.79 -13.28
N PRO A 137 -13.44 -1.51 -12.00
CA PRO A 137 -12.53 -1.79 -10.89
C PRO A 137 -12.31 -3.28 -10.68
N ILE A 138 -13.34 -4.11 -10.86
CA ILE A 138 -13.24 -5.57 -10.72
C ILE A 138 -12.25 -6.12 -11.74
N LEU A 139 -12.30 -5.64 -12.99
CA LEU A 139 -11.35 -6.03 -14.04
C LEU A 139 -9.91 -5.62 -13.71
N VAL A 140 -9.71 -4.41 -13.18
CA VAL A 140 -8.38 -3.94 -12.75
C VAL A 140 -7.84 -4.78 -11.60
N VAL A 141 -8.66 -5.07 -10.59
CA VAL A 141 -8.28 -5.92 -9.45
C VAL A 141 -7.96 -7.34 -9.92
N ALA A 142 -8.77 -7.91 -10.80
CA ALA A 142 -8.53 -9.24 -11.39
C ALA A 142 -7.23 -9.28 -12.20
N GLY A 143 -6.93 -8.22 -12.94
CA GLY A 143 -5.67 -8.06 -13.68
C GLY A 143 -4.46 -8.02 -12.74
N ILE A 144 -4.51 -7.21 -11.69
CA ILE A 144 -3.43 -7.13 -10.67
C ILE A 144 -3.23 -8.48 -9.98
N ALA A 145 -4.32 -9.13 -9.55
CA ALA A 145 -4.26 -10.43 -8.89
C ALA A 145 -3.65 -11.51 -9.81
N SER A 146 -4.09 -11.56 -11.07
CA SER A 146 -3.56 -12.49 -12.07
C SER A 146 -2.08 -12.26 -12.35
N TRP A 147 -1.66 -11.00 -12.43
CA TRP A 147 -0.26 -10.65 -12.61
C TRP A 147 0.61 -11.04 -11.41
N LEU A 148 0.15 -10.77 -10.19
CA LEU A 148 0.84 -11.18 -8.96
C LEU A 148 0.96 -12.71 -8.85
N LEU A 149 -0.13 -13.44 -9.12
CA LEU A 149 -0.13 -14.90 -9.14
C LEU A 149 0.82 -15.47 -10.19
N TRP A 150 0.89 -14.86 -11.37
CA TRP A 150 1.83 -15.24 -12.43
C TRP A 150 3.29 -14.98 -12.04
N LEU A 151 3.58 -13.87 -11.38
CA LEU A 151 4.92 -13.60 -10.85
C LEU A 151 5.32 -14.63 -9.79
N MET A 152 4.39 -14.98 -8.89
CA MET A 152 4.61 -15.99 -7.86
C MET A 152 4.81 -17.39 -8.46
N SER A 153 4.02 -17.77 -9.48
CA SER A 153 4.15 -19.07 -10.13
C SER A 153 5.49 -19.22 -10.87
N LYS A 154 5.99 -18.15 -11.48
CA LYS A 154 7.33 -18.12 -12.08
C LYS A 154 8.44 -18.34 -11.06
N GLU A 155 8.36 -17.70 -9.90
CA GLU A 155 9.35 -17.85 -8.83
C GLU A 155 9.35 -19.27 -8.24
N ILE A 156 8.17 -19.86 -8.02
CA ILE A 156 8.03 -21.25 -7.55
C ILE A 156 8.61 -22.24 -8.57
N TRP A 157 8.31 -22.03 -9.85
CA TRP A 157 8.80 -22.91 -10.92
C TRP A 157 10.32 -22.81 -11.10
N ARG A 158 10.90 -21.62 -10.92
CA ARG A 158 12.35 -21.41 -10.96
C ARG A 158 13.08 -22.13 -9.82
N ARG A 159 12.48 -22.19 -8.63
CA ARG A 159 13.01 -22.94 -7.48
C ARG A 159 12.94 -24.46 -7.67
N ARG A 160 11.89 -24.98 -8.30
CA ARG A 160 11.74 -26.41 -8.63
C ARG A 160 12.69 -26.90 -9.73
N ARG A 161 13.24 -26.00 -10.55
CA ARG A 161 14.20 -26.35 -11.62
C ARG A 161 15.67 -26.36 -11.17
N LEU A 162 15.96 -25.84 -9.97
CA LEU A 162 17.32 -25.68 -9.44
C LEU A 162 17.61 -26.56 -8.21
N GLY A 163 16.66 -27.40 -7.80
CA GLY A 163 16.82 -28.46 -6.80
C GLY A 163 16.45 -29.78 -7.44
#